data_AF-A0A6N7CRT4-F1
#
_entry.id   AF-A0A6N7CRT4-F1
#
_cell.length_a   1.000
_cell.length_b   1.000
_cell.length_c   1.000
_cell.angle_alpha   90.00
_cell.angle_beta   90.00
_cell.angle_gamma   90.00
#
_symmetry.space_group_name_H-M   'P 1'
#
loop_
_entity.id
_entity.type
_entity.pdbx_description
1 polymer ?
#
loop_
_entity_poly.entity_id
_entity_poly.type
_entity_poly.pdbx_seq_one_letter_code
_entity_poly.pdbx_strand_id
1 'polypeptide(L)'
;MQNTSPSTTDSPTADPGTSSPTAPTLRSPVTPLPTRQARTARIIWGEDRGLPSSRAVDTGTRRMLASEPDRPLALHDSWWAIAVAGVLASATLTVVLWISAHVTVDPVLHTAALFVHLASLVLGFGGVLIADYLVLVWVSGRSTLAEAIAGAHRLHLPIWLGLAGLVASGALLEPNLASTLTRIKVPCVLILTLNGLQALILSRRMARAATVSLAPTLTIWGAATASVSQICWWTAVWIGFWNAEH
;
A
#
# COMPACT_ATOMS: atom_id res chain seq x y z
N MET A 1 7.12 -15.96 -74.52
CA MET A 1 5.69 -16.26 -74.65
C MET A 1 4.93 -15.19 -73.88
N GLN A 2 4.12 -14.40 -74.62
CA GLN A 2 2.91 -13.63 -74.27
C GLN A 2 2.84 -12.94 -72.89
N ASN A 3 2.95 -11.60 -72.80
CA ASN A 3 1.91 -10.57 -73.01
C ASN A 3 0.83 -10.54 -71.91
N THR A 4 0.80 -9.45 -71.11
CA THR A 4 -0.17 -8.32 -71.13
C THR A 4 -0.39 -7.73 -69.73
N SER A 5 -0.25 -6.39 -69.67
CA SER A 5 -0.63 -5.50 -68.56
C SER A 5 -2.16 -5.23 -68.55
N PRO A 6 -2.64 -4.17 -67.88
CA PRO A 6 -3.53 -4.17 -66.71
C PRO A 6 -5.00 -3.89 -67.06
N SER A 7 -5.92 -3.92 -66.08
CA SER A 7 -7.27 -3.37 -66.26
C SER A 7 -7.83 -2.78 -64.97
N THR A 8 -8.00 -1.47 -65.02
CA THR A 8 -8.80 -0.61 -64.14
C THR A 8 -10.29 -0.80 -64.46
N THR A 9 -11.15 -0.79 -63.44
CA THR A 9 -12.56 -0.40 -63.52
C THR A 9 -12.91 0.10 -62.12
N ASP A 10 -13.09 1.41 -61.89
CA ASP A 10 -14.32 2.18 -62.13
C ASP A 10 -15.58 1.46 -61.62
N SER A 11 -16.48 2.04 -60.85
CA SER A 11 -16.64 3.38 -60.26
C SER A 11 -17.95 3.32 -59.40
N PRO A 12 -18.45 4.41 -58.80
CA PRO A 12 -19.26 4.41 -57.58
C PRO A 12 -20.77 4.25 -57.82
N THR A 13 -21.51 3.94 -56.75
CA THR A 13 -22.95 4.21 -56.71
C THR A 13 -23.34 4.65 -55.30
N ALA A 14 -23.50 5.97 -55.17
CA ALA A 14 -24.34 6.59 -54.15
C ALA A 14 -25.81 6.24 -54.44
N ASP A 15 -26.66 6.08 -53.42
CA ASP A 15 -27.63 7.10 -52.99
C ASP A 15 -28.56 6.55 -51.87
N PRO A 16 -29.42 7.36 -51.23
CA PRO A 16 -29.64 7.34 -49.80
C PRO A 16 -31.06 6.82 -49.49
N GLY A 17 -31.29 6.40 -48.25
CA GLY A 17 -32.57 5.79 -47.91
C GLY A 17 -32.83 5.82 -46.42
N THR A 18 -33.20 7.00 -45.95
CA THR A 18 -34.03 7.26 -44.77
C THR A 18 -34.84 6.05 -44.27
N SER A 19 -34.55 5.61 -43.04
CA SER A 19 -35.60 5.24 -42.08
C SER A 19 -34.97 5.07 -40.70
N SER A 20 -35.22 6.06 -39.85
CA SER A 20 -35.13 5.90 -38.39
C SER A 20 -36.15 4.86 -37.92
N PRO A 21 -35.75 4.00 -36.98
CA PRO A 21 -36.66 3.61 -35.92
C PRO A 21 -36.05 3.93 -34.56
N THR A 22 -36.60 4.98 -33.97
CA THR A 22 -37.08 5.04 -32.58
C THR A 22 -36.28 4.28 -31.53
N ALA A 23 -35.59 5.05 -30.70
CA ALA A 23 -35.00 4.66 -29.43
C ALA A 23 -36.01 3.85 -28.57
N PRO A 24 -35.63 2.67 -28.05
CA PRO A 24 -36.37 2.06 -26.95
C PRO A 24 -36.09 2.89 -25.70
N THR A 25 -37.08 3.73 -25.38
CA THR A 25 -37.17 4.45 -24.11
C THR A 25 -37.35 3.41 -23.00
N LEU A 26 -36.25 2.98 -22.39
CA LEU A 26 -36.26 2.20 -21.15
C LEU A 26 -36.71 3.13 -20.02
N ARG A 27 -38.04 3.28 -19.89
CA ARG A 27 -38.68 3.79 -18.68
C ARG A 27 -38.48 2.76 -17.57
N SER A 28 -37.38 2.90 -16.86
CA SER A 28 -37.20 2.25 -15.56
C SER A 28 -38.28 2.77 -14.60
N PRO A 29 -39.13 1.93 -14.00
CA PRO A 29 -39.99 2.35 -12.92
C PRO A 29 -39.12 2.61 -11.69
N VAL A 30 -38.81 3.89 -11.48
CA VAL A 30 -38.36 4.40 -10.18
C VAL A 30 -39.49 4.09 -9.20
N THR A 31 -39.35 2.99 -8.49
CA THR A 31 -40.15 2.69 -7.31
C THR A 31 -39.55 3.54 -6.19
N PRO A 32 -40.21 4.60 -5.71
CA PRO A 32 -39.71 5.30 -4.54
C PRO A 32 -39.76 4.33 -3.36
N LEU A 33 -38.58 3.94 -2.87
CA LEU A 33 -38.45 3.28 -1.58
C LEU A 33 -39.14 4.15 -0.53
N PRO A 34 -39.95 3.56 0.37
CA PRO A 34 -40.58 4.31 1.44
C PRO A 34 -39.49 5.00 2.26
N THR A 35 -39.60 6.33 2.34
CA THR A 35 -38.84 7.17 3.24
C THR A 35 -39.10 6.67 4.66
N ARG A 36 -38.19 5.85 5.17
CA ARG A 36 -38.16 5.48 6.58
C ARG A 36 -37.81 6.75 7.35
N GLN A 37 -38.83 7.49 7.76
CA GLN A 37 -38.72 8.54 8.76
C GLN A 37 -37.95 7.94 9.94
N ALA A 38 -36.76 8.46 10.18
CA ALA A 38 -36.04 8.24 11.41
C ALA A 38 -36.90 8.84 12.52
N ARG A 39 -37.78 8.00 13.07
CA ARG A 39 -38.55 8.26 14.27
C ARG A 39 -37.55 8.63 15.36
N THR A 40 -37.44 9.92 15.64
CA THR A 40 -36.72 10.43 16.79
C THR A 40 -37.45 9.92 18.01
N ALA A 41 -37.06 8.74 18.50
CA ALA A 41 -37.41 8.28 19.82
C ALA A 41 -36.68 9.20 20.80
N ARG A 42 -37.31 10.34 21.07
CA ARG A 42 -37.01 11.19 22.21
C ARG A 42 -37.31 10.32 23.43
N ILE A 43 -36.30 9.62 23.93
CA ILE A 43 -36.37 8.94 25.21
C ILE A 43 -36.48 10.06 26.24
N ILE A 44 -37.73 10.30 26.65
CA ILE A 44 -38.08 11.14 27.78
C ILE A 44 -37.66 10.34 29.01
N TRP A 45 -36.45 10.61 29.50
CA TRP A 45 -36.03 10.12 30.80
C TRP A 45 -36.82 10.92 31.83
N GLY A 46 -37.67 10.23 32.58
CA GLY A 46 -38.56 10.83 33.57
C GLY A 46 -37.78 11.61 34.61
N GLU A 47 -38.15 12.87 34.74
CA GLU A 47 -37.71 13.76 35.79
C GLU A 47 -38.80 13.76 36.85
N ASP A 48 -38.57 13.05 37.96
CA ASP A 48 -39.27 13.35 39.20
C ASP A 48 -38.37 13.11 40.42
N ARG A 49 -37.80 14.24 40.86
CA ARG A 49 -37.76 14.74 42.24
C ARG A 49 -37.26 13.80 43.34
N GLY A 50 -35.99 14.01 43.66
CA GLY A 50 -35.41 13.70 44.97
C GLY A 50 -34.11 14.48 45.21
N LEU A 51 -34.22 15.75 45.55
CA LEU A 51 -33.17 16.51 46.26
C LEU A 51 -33.80 17.01 47.58
N PRO A 52 -33.05 17.18 48.69
CA PRO A 52 -31.60 17.46 48.71
C PRO A 52 -30.80 16.68 49.78
N SER A 53 -29.52 16.46 49.50
CA SER A 53 -28.50 16.46 50.55
C SER A 53 -27.18 16.98 50.00
N SER A 54 -26.96 18.27 50.24
CA SER A 54 -25.65 18.92 50.25
C SER A 54 -24.73 18.14 51.19
N ARG A 55 -23.67 17.52 50.65
CA ARG A 55 -22.49 17.18 51.43
C ARG A 55 -21.26 17.70 50.69
N ALA A 56 -20.61 18.63 51.36
CA ALA A 56 -19.42 19.33 50.97
C ALA A 56 -18.23 18.39 50.77
N VAL A 57 -17.41 18.77 49.77
CA VAL A 57 -15.95 18.63 49.72
C VAL A 57 -15.39 17.21 49.86
N ASP A 58 -15.01 16.65 48.73
CA ASP A 58 -13.70 16.00 48.61
C ASP A 58 -13.11 16.23 47.21
N THR A 59 -12.66 17.47 46.97
CA THR A 59 -11.83 17.86 45.82
C THR A 59 -10.35 17.57 46.08
N GLY A 60 -10.03 16.42 46.70
CA GLY A 60 -8.74 16.23 47.37
C GLY A 60 -7.90 15.02 46.97
N THR A 61 -8.38 14.00 46.25
CA THR A 61 -7.53 12.78 46.03
C THR A 61 -7.89 11.89 44.83
N ARG A 62 -8.37 12.46 43.71
CA ARG A 62 -8.52 11.72 42.43
C ARG A 62 -7.91 12.42 41.22
N ARG A 63 -6.97 13.33 41.48
CA ARG A 63 -6.09 13.97 40.48
C ARG A 63 -4.62 13.60 40.77
N MET A 64 -4.38 12.34 41.10
CA MET A 64 -3.06 11.80 41.45
C MET A 64 -2.76 10.43 40.82
N LEU A 65 -3.56 9.98 39.85
CA LEU A 65 -2.96 9.39 38.65
C LEU A 65 -2.55 10.60 37.80
N ALA A 66 -1.46 11.22 38.24
CA ALA A 66 -0.70 12.12 37.42
C ALA A 66 -0.53 11.41 36.07
N SER A 67 -1.04 12.04 35.03
CA SER A 67 -0.51 11.91 33.69
C SER A 67 1.00 11.78 33.86
N GLU A 68 1.53 10.58 33.62
CA GLU A 68 2.96 10.39 33.60
C GLU A 68 3.51 11.51 32.71
N PRO A 69 4.44 12.33 33.20
CA PRO A 69 5.04 13.34 32.36
C PRO A 69 5.59 12.58 31.16
N ASP A 70 5.08 12.89 29.96
CA ASP A 70 5.51 12.36 28.68
C ASP A 70 7.03 12.26 28.71
N ARG A 71 7.54 11.08 29.06
CA ARG A 71 8.97 10.88 29.11
C ARG A 71 9.43 11.13 27.67
N PRO A 72 10.51 11.86 27.44
CA PRO A 72 11.12 12.00 26.13
C PRO A 72 11.78 10.67 25.66
N LEU A 73 11.14 9.53 25.94
CA LEU A 73 11.46 8.15 25.59
C LEU A 73 10.97 7.74 24.20
N ALA A 74 10.40 8.62 23.37
CA ALA A 74 9.72 8.19 22.14
C ALA A 74 10.55 8.37 20.84
N LEU A 75 11.61 9.18 20.86
CA LEU A 75 12.37 9.50 19.65
C LEU A 75 13.61 8.63 19.51
N HIS A 76 14.54 8.66 20.47
CA HIS A 76 15.75 7.82 20.44
C HIS A 76 15.42 6.32 20.40
N ASP A 77 14.31 5.92 21.04
CA ASP A 77 13.86 4.53 21.06
C ASP A 77 13.52 3.99 19.67
N SER A 78 12.95 4.86 18.84
CA SER A 78 12.61 4.53 17.46
C SER A 78 13.84 4.44 16.57
N TRP A 79 14.88 5.26 16.82
CA TRP A 79 16.09 5.28 15.99
C TRP A 79 16.98 4.07 16.27
N TRP A 80 17.09 3.61 17.53
CA TRP A 80 17.79 2.36 17.80
C TRP A 80 17.02 1.16 17.25
N ALA A 81 15.69 1.16 17.32
CA ALA A 81 14.89 0.07 16.75
C ALA A 81 15.09 -0.04 15.23
N ILE A 82 15.14 1.10 14.53
CA ILE A 82 15.47 1.16 13.10
C ILE A 82 16.91 0.71 12.86
N ALA A 83 17.87 1.13 13.70
CA ALA A 83 19.26 0.73 13.56
C ALA A 83 19.46 -0.79 13.76
N VAL A 84 18.89 -1.36 14.83
CA VAL A 84 18.93 -2.80 15.11
C VAL A 84 18.25 -3.58 13.98
N ALA A 85 17.08 -3.14 13.52
CA ALA A 85 16.41 -3.76 12.39
C ALA A 85 17.23 -3.63 11.09
N GLY A 86 17.92 -2.52 10.89
CA GLY A 86 18.83 -2.32 9.76
C GLY A 86 20.03 -3.26 9.80
N VAL A 87 20.62 -3.47 10.98
CA VAL A 87 21.68 -4.46 11.19
C VAL A 87 21.16 -5.87 10.92
N LEU A 88 19.99 -6.23 11.44
CA LEU A 88 19.37 -7.53 11.21
C LEU A 88 19.03 -7.75 9.72
N ALA A 89 18.48 -6.74 9.04
CA ALA A 89 18.19 -6.79 7.62
C ALA A 89 19.49 -6.96 6.80
N SER A 90 20.54 -6.21 7.14
CA SER A 90 21.85 -6.34 6.50
C SER A 90 22.46 -7.72 6.73
N ALA A 91 22.39 -8.25 7.96
CA ALA A 91 22.86 -9.60 8.28
C ALA A 91 22.08 -10.66 7.50
N THR A 92 20.75 -10.51 7.41
CA THR A 92 19.89 -11.41 6.64
C THR A 92 20.26 -11.40 5.16
N LEU A 93 20.44 -10.22 4.56
CA LEU A 93 20.89 -10.09 3.16
C LEU A 93 22.26 -10.74 2.96
N THR A 94 23.20 -10.53 3.87
CA THR A 94 24.52 -11.17 3.81
C THR A 94 24.43 -12.70 3.87
N VAL A 95 23.61 -13.25 4.78
CA VAL A 95 23.38 -14.70 4.87
C VAL A 95 22.74 -15.24 3.59
N VAL A 96 21.77 -14.52 3.03
CA VAL A 96 21.10 -14.88 1.78
C VAL A 96 22.09 -14.91 0.62
N LEU A 97 22.94 -13.89 0.48
CA LEU A 97 23.98 -13.84 -0.54
C LEU A 97 25.04 -14.93 -0.34
N TRP A 98 25.37 -15.27 0.91
CA TRP A 98 26.28 -16.36 1.25
C TRP A 98 25.73 -17.72 0.83
N ILE A 99 24.48 -18.02 1.19
CA ILE A 99 23.79 -19.26 0.79
C ILE A 99 23.76 -19.36 -0.73
N SER A 100 23.40 -18.26 -1.39
CA SER A 100 23.33 -18.17 -2.83
C SER A 100 24.67 -18.46 -3.52
N ALA A 101 25.79 -18.01 -2.95
CA ALA A 101 27.13 -18.30 -3.47
C ALA A 101 27.58 -19.76 -3.28
N HIS A 102 26.95 -20.51 -2.37
CA HIS A 102 27.34 -21.89 -2.02
C HIS A 102 26.36 -22.95 -2.53
N VAL A 103 25.16 -22.57 -2.96
CA VAL A 103 24.14 -23.48 -3.48
C VAL A 103 24.21 -23.52 -5.00
N THR A 104 24.43 -24.71 -5.56
CA THR A 104 24.26 -24.96 -7.00
C THR A 104 22.78 -25.20 -7.29
N VAL A 105 22.22 -24.46 -8.24
CA VAL A 105 20.77 -24.48 -8.51
C VAL A 105 20.48 -25.34 -9.73
N ASP A 106 19.67 -26.39 -9.54
CA ASP A 106 19.13 -27.20 -10.65
C ASP A 106 18.14 -26.37 -11.50
N PRO A 107 18.09 -26.54 -12.84
CA PRO A 107 17.10 -25.88 -13.72
C PRO A 107 15.64 -25.89 -13.21
N VAL A 108 15.19 -26.97 -12.56
CA VAL A 108 13.83 -27.06 -12.00
C VAL A 108 13.66 -26.11 -10.82
N LEU A 109 14.67 -26.06 -9.94
CA LEU A 109 14.69 -25.16 -8.79
C LEU A 109 14.78 -23.70 -9.22
N HIS A 110 15.55 -23.41 -10.28
CA HIS A 110 15.64 -22.08 -10.88
C HIS A 110 14.26 -21.61 -11.39
N THR A 111 13.54 -22.46 -12.12
CA THR A 111 12.21 -22.13 -12.66
C THR A 111 11.19 -21.89 -11.54
N ALA A 112 11.20 -22.75 -10.52
CA ALA A 112 10.35 -22.57 -9.34
C ALA A 112 10.67 -21.27 -8.60
N ALA A 113 11.97 -20.96 -8.43
CA ALA A 113 12.41 -19.71 -7.81
C ALA A 113 11.95 -18.50 -8.60
N LEU A 114 12.03 -18.52 -9.93
CA LEU A 114 11.55 -17.43 -10.79
C LEU A 114 10.04 -17.22 -10.64
N PHE A 115 9.25 -18.30 -10.66
CA PHE A 115 7.80 -18.21 -10.44
C PHE A 115 7.47 -17.61 -9.07
N VAL A 116 8.11 -18.10 -8.00
CA VAL A 116 7.93 -17.57 -6.65
C VAL A 116 8.38 -16.11 -6.57
N HIS A 117 9.46 -15.74 -7.26
CA HIS A 117 9.94 -14.36 -7.33
C HIS A 117 8.91 -13.43 -7.96
N LEU A 118 8.34 -13.81 -9.11
CA LEU A 118 7.30 -13.04 -9.78
C LEU A 118 6.00 -12.96 -8.97
N ALA A 119 5.58 -14.07 -8.36
CA ALA A 119 4.41 -14.07 -7.48
C ALA A 119 4.62 -13.14 -6.27
N SER A 120 5.81 -13.17 -5.69
CA SER A 120 6.21 -12.30 -4.58
C SER A 120 6.33 -10.84 -5.00
N LEU A 121 6.78 -10.57 -6.22
CA LEU A 121 6.79 -9.24 -6.83
C LEU A 121 5.36 -8.69 -6.93
N VAL A 122 4.45 -9.45 -7.52
CA VAL A 122 3.04 -9.04 -7.67
C VAL A 122 2.40 -8.80 -6.30
N LEU A 123 2.63 -9.70 -5.35
CA LEU A 123 2.04 -9.62 -4.02
C LEU A 123 2.62 -8.44 -3.19
N GLY A 124 3.94 -8.25 -3.21
CA GLY A 124 4.63 -7.18 -2.50
C GLY A 124 4.38 -5.80 -3.13
N PHE A 125 4.71 -5.66 -4.41
CA PHE A 125 4.56 -4.41 -5.15
C PHE A 125 3.08 -4.04 -5.35
N GLY A 126 2.22 -5.01 -5.63
CA GLY A 126 0.77 -4.79 -5.70
C GLY A 126 0.21 -4.27 -4.39
N GLY A 127 0.68 -4.79 -3.24
CA GLY A 127 0.32 -4.26 -1.93
C GLY A 127 0.71 -2.79 -1.75
N VAL A 128 1.91 -2.40 -2.21
CA VAL A 128 2.37 -1.00 -2.18
C VAL A 128 1.51 -0.10 -3.07
N LEU A 129 1.20 -0.52 -4.29
CA LEU A 129 0.33 0.24 -5.20
C LEU A 129 -1.07 0.46 -4.63
N ILE A 130 -1.65 -0.56 -3.98
CA ILE A 130 -2.95 -0.41 -3.31
C ILE A 130 -2.84 0.57 -2.14
N ALA A 131 -1.76 0.52 -1.35
CA ALA A 131 -1.55 1.46 -0.25
C ALA A 131 -1.47 2.91 -0.76
N ASP A 132 -0.71 3.15 -1.83
CA ASP A 132 -0.60 4.48 -2.46
C ASP A 132 -1.92 4.96 -3.05
N TYR A 133 -2.70 4.04 -3.64
CA TYR A 133 -4.06 4.34 -4.10
C TYR A 133 -4.96 4.78 -2.94
N LEU A 134 -4.94 4.09 -1.80
CA LEU A 134 -5.75 4.46 -0.63
C LEU A 134 -5.37 5.85 -0.11
N VAL A 135 -4.08 6.19 -0.10
CA VAL A 135 -3.61 7.53 0.25
C VAL A 135 -4.13 8.56 -0.74
N LEU A 136 -4.07 8.28 -2.04
CA LEU A 136 -4.56 9.20 -3.08
C LEU A 136 -6.07 9.44 -2.98
N VAL A 137 -6.86 8.41 -2.69
CA VAL A 137 -8.31 8.51 -2.47
C VAL A 137 -8.60 9.38 -1.23
N TRP A 138 -7.83 9.23 -0.16
CA TRP A 138 -7.95 10.08 1.03
C TRP A 138 -7.59 11.54 0.73
N VAL A 139 -6.46 11.81 0.04
CA VAL A 139 -6.06 13.17 -0.36
C VAL A 139 -7.10 13.83 -1.27
N SER A 140 -7.78 13.03 -2.09
CA SER A 140 -8.88 13.49 -2.95
C SER A 140 -10.17 13.82 -2.18
N GLY A 141 -10.19 13.64 -0.86
CA GLY A 141 -11.37 13.87 -0.01
C GLY A 141 -12.47 12.81 -0.16
N ARG A 142 -12.17 11.67 -0.81
CA ARG A 142 -13.15 10.60 -1.12
C ARG A 142 -13.18 9.46 -0.10
N SER A 143 -12.29 9.48 0.89
CA SER A 143 -12.18 8.50 1.96
C SER A 143 -11.74 9.20 3.25
N THR A 144 -12.10 8.64 4.40
CA THR A 144 -11.61 9.13 5.69
C THR A 144 -10.19 8.63 5.95
N LEU A 145 -9.44 9.37 6.77
CA LEU A 145 -8.11 8.94 7.19
C LEU A 145 -8.15 7.58 7.91
N ALA A 146 -9.20 7.34 8.71
CA ALA A 146 -9.36 6.08 9.44
C ALA A 146 -9.51 4.89 8.48
N GLU A 147 -10.28 5.05 7.40
CA GLU A 147 -10.42 4.03 6.36
C GLU A 147 -9.11 3.78 5.61
N ALA A 148 -8.38 4.85 5.25
CA ALA A 148 -7.08 4.73 4.61
C ALA A 148 -6.05 4.01 5.50
N ILE A 149 -5.98 4.35 6.79
CA ILE A 149 -5.08 3.68 7.76
C ILE A 149 -5.49 2.22 7.97
N ALA A 150 -6.79 1.93 8.11
CA ALA A 150 -7.27 0.57 8.29
C ALA A 150 -7.00 -0.32 7.06
N GLY A 151 -7.15 0.23 5.86
CA GLY A 151 -6.79 -0.45 4.60
C GLY A 151 -5.29 -0.69 4.50
N ALA A 152 -4.46 0.33 4.76
CA ALA A 152 -3.00 0.21 4.74
C ALA A 152 -2.49 -0.83 5.76
N HIS A 153 -3.10 -0.90 6.94
CA HIS A 153 -2.68 -1.85 7.98
C HIS A 153 -2.82 -3.32 7.52
N ARG A 154 -3.88 -3.63 6.76
CA ARG A 154 -4.09 -4.98 6.20
C ARG A 154 -3.08 -5.31 5.10
N LEU A 155 -2.59 -4.30 4.38
CA LEU A 155 -1.63 -4.47 3.29
C LEU A 155 -0.20 -4.67 3.77
N HIS A 156 0.12 -4.36 5.03
CA HIS A 156 1.46 -4.62 5.55
C HIS A 156 1.83 -6.11 5.48
N LEU A 157 0.90 -7.01 5.79
CA LEU A 157 1.16 -8.45 5.75
C LEU A 157 1.55 -8.93 4.34
N PRO A 158 0.78 -8.67 3.26
CA PRO A 158 1.21 -9.03 1.92
C PRO A 158 2.47 -8.28 1.49
N ILE A 159 2.66 -7.00 1.81
CA ILE A 159 3.90 -6.28 1.45
C ILE A 159 5.14 -6.97 2.03
N TRP A 160 5.11 -7.33 3.32
CA TRP A 160 6.21 -8.01 3.98
C TRP A 160 6.40 -9.44 3.49
N LEU A 161 5.31 -10.17 3.25
CA LEU A 161 5.38 -11.53 2.71
C LEU A 161 5.98 -11.53 1.30
N GLY A 162 5.58 -10.58 0.45
CA GLY A 162 6.15 -10.40 -0.88
C GLY A 162 7.61 -10.01 -0.82
N LEU A 163 8.01 -9.11 0.08
CA LEU A 163 9.42 -8.75 0.26
C LEU A 163 10.26 -9.95 0.72
N ALA A 164 9.79 -10.72 1.70
CA ALA A 164 10.48 -11.92 2.16
C ALA A 164 10.60 -12.97 1.05
N GLY A 165 9.52 -13.18 0.29
CA GLY A 165 9.51 -14.08 -0.86
C GLY A 165 10.49 -13.64 -1.95
N LEU A 166 10.58 -12.34 -2.25
CA LEU A 166 11.54 -11.78 -3.20
C LEU A 166 12.99 -11.98 -2.77
N VAL A 167 13.29 -11.76 -1.48
CA VAL A 167 14.63 -11.96 -0.92
C VAL A 167 15.01 -13.45 -0.96
N ALA A 168 14.12 -14.33 -0.51
CA ALA A 168 14.37 -15.77 -0.45
C ALA A 168 14.52 -16.39 -1.86
N SER A 169 13.58 -16.09 -2.77
CA SER A 169 13.64 -16.58 -4.15
C SER A 169 14.80 -15.96 -4.93
N GLY A 170 15.13 -14.69 -4.69
CA GLY A 170 16.29 -14.01 -5.28
C GLY A 170 17.62 -14.69 -4.96
N ALA A 171 17.71 -15.37 -3.81
CA ALA A 171 18.86 -16.18 -3.42
C ALA A 171 19.09 -17.39 -4.33
N LEU A 172 18.00 -17.94 -4.88
CA LEU A 172 18.01 -19.16 -5.67
C LEU A 172 18.12 -18.89 -7.18
N LEU A 173 18.21 -17.62 -7.59
CA LEU A 173 18.26 -17.18 -8.98
C LEU A 173 19.69 -16.93 -9.49
N GLU A 174 20.72 -17.52 -8.86
CA GLU A 174 22.15 -17.33 -9.19
C GLU A 174 22.53 -15.85 -9.40
N PRO A 175 22.50 -15.01 -8.35
CA PRO A 175 22.91 -13.63 -8.43
C PRO A 175 24.39 -13.57 -8.81
N ASN A 176 24.68 -13.04 -10.00
CA ASN A 176 26.04 -12.67 -10.36
C ASN A 176 26.48 -11.50 -9.46
N LEU A 177 27.20 -11.81 -8.38
CA LEU A 177 27.67 -10.84 -7.38
C LEU A 177 28.70 -9.85 -7.96
N ALA A 178 29.31 -10.17 -9.11
CA ALA A 178 30.20 -9.28 -9.83
C ALA A 178 29.44 -8.26 -10.71
N SER A 179 28.16 -8.51 -11.01
CA SER A 179 27.34 -7.62 -11.82
C SER A 179 26.98 -6.33 -11.07
N THR A 180 27.19 -5.19 -11.75
CA THR A 180 26.76 -3.86 -11.30
C THR A 180 25.27 -3.83 -10.94
N LEU A 181 24.45 -4.65 -11.59
CA LEU A 181 23.00 -4.72 -11.35
C LEU A 181 22.65 -5.31 -9.98
N THR A 182 23.34 -6.38 -9.56
CA THR A 182 23.17 -6.97 -8.23
C THR A 182 23.59 -5.99 -7.14
N ARG A 183 24.65 -5.23 -7.38
CA ARG A 183 25.16 -4.20 -6.46
C ARG A 183 24.21 -3.02 -6.26
N ILE A 184 23.36 -2.72 -7.24
CA ILE A 184 22.31 -1.69 -7.11
C ILE A 184 21.05 -2.29 -6.46
N LYS A 185 20.69 -3.54 -6.78
CA LYS A 185 19.50 -4.20 -6.23
C LYS A 185 19.57 -4.37 -4.70
N VAL A 186 20.72 -4.79 -4.17
CA VAL A 186 20.91 -5.01 -2.72
C VAL A 186 20.63 -3.74 -1.87
N PRO A 187 21.25 -2.58 -2.14
CA PRO A 187 20.94 -1.36 -1.39
C PRO A 187 19.50 -0.89 -1.61
N CYS A 188 18.91 -1.07 -2.80
CA CYS A 188 17.47 -0.79 -3.00
C CYS A 188 16.58 -1.63 -2.08
N VAL A 189 16.86 -2.92 -1.93
CA VAL A 189 16.11 -3.82 -1.02
C VAL A 189 16.32 -3.42 0.44
N LEU A 190 17.55 -3.03 0.83
CA LEU A 190 17.83 -2.54 2.18
C LEU A 190 17.07 -1.23 2.46
N ILE A 191 17.12 -0.26 1.54
CA ILE A 191 16.37 0.99 1.64
C ILE A 191 14.87 0.71 1.74
N LEU A 192 14.34 -0.21 0.91
CA LEU A 192 12.94 -0.62 0.99
C LEU A 192 12.56 -1.21 2.35
N THR A 193 13.41 -2.06 2.91
CA THR A 193 13.17 -2.70 4.20
C THR A 193 13.15 -1.66 5.33
N LEU A 194 14.13 -0.76 5.34
CA LEU A 194 14.22 0.34 6.30
C LEU A 194 13.04 1.30 6.17
N ASN A 195 12.70 1.66 4.94
CA ASN A 195 11.59 2.55 4.63
C ASN A 195 10.24 1.92 5.03
N GLY A 196 10.04 0.62 4.80
CA GLY A 196 8.86 -0.12 5.25
C GLY A 196 8.71 -0.14 6.78
N LEU A 197 9.83 -0.25 7.50
CA LEU A 197 9.82 -0.15 8.96
C LEU A 197 9.49 1.27 9.45
N GLN A 198 10.07 2.29 8.81
CA GLN A 198 9.74 3.70 9.09
C GLN A 198 8.25 3.98 8.83
N ALA A 199 7.72 3.49 7.70
CA ALA A 199 6.30 3.59 7.35
C ALA A 199 5.40 2.95 8.40
N LEU A 200 5.77 1.77 8.94
CA LEU A 200 5.02 1.09 9.99
C LEU A 200 4.98 1.91 11.29
N ILE A 201 6.12 2.47 11.70
CA ILE A 201 6.21 3.32 12.89
C ILE A 201 5.39 4.60 12.70
N LEU A 202 5.49 5.22 11.51
CA LEU A 202 4.74 6.41 11.15
C LEU A 202 3.23 6.15 11.14
N SER A 203 2.79 5.04 10.54
CA SER A 203 1.39 4.59 10.52
C SER A 203 0.84 4.40 11.93
N ARG A 204 1.59 3.77 12.84
CA ARG A 204 1.21 3.64 14.26
C ARG A 204 1.15 4.98 15.00
N ARG A 205 1.94 5.97 14.61
CA ARG A 205 1.87 7.34 15.17
C ARG A 205 0.65 8.08 14.64
N MET A 206 0.39 8.00 13.33
CA MET A 206 -0.79 8.58 12.69
C MET A 206 -2.08 7.99 13.27
N ALA A 207 -2.16 6.68 13.48
CA ALA A 207 -3.32 6.03 14.09
C ALA A 207 -3.61 6.53 15.52
N ARG A 208 -2.57 6.85 16.29
CA ARG A 208 -2.72 7.44 17.64
C ARG A 208 -3.14 8.91 17.57
N ALA A 209 -2.57 9.70 16.65
CA ALA A 209 -2.83 11.13 16.49
C ALA A 209 -4.16 11.45 15.77
N ALA A 210 -4.69 10.52 14.98
CA ALA A 210 -5.96 10.66 14.24
C ALA A 210 -7.18 10.89 15.14
N THR A 211 -7.05 10.69 16.45
CA THR A 211 -8.09 10.98 17.44
C THR A 211 -8.21 12.46 17.79
N VAL A 212 -7.22 13.30 17.43
CA VAL A 212 -7.16 14.72 17.82
C VAL A 212 -7.04 15.66 16.62
N SER A 213 -6.06 15.43 15.73
CA SER A 213 -5.89 16.12 14.44
C SER A 213 -4.56 15.65 13.80
N LEU A 214 -4.50 15.53 12.47
CA LEU A 214 -3.26 15.18 11.78
C LEU A 214 -2.42 16.41 11.46
N ALA A 215 -1.17 16.42 11.93
CA ALA A 215 -0.21 17.45 11.58
C ALA A 215 0.19 17.35 10.08
N PRO A 216 0.20 18.45 9.31
CA PRO A 216 0.59 18.46 7.90
C PRO A 216 1.99 17.89 7.63
N THR A 217 2.91 18.05 8.59
CA THR A 217 4.25 17.48 8.54
C THR A 217 4.23 15.96 8.44
N LEU A 218 3.33 15.29 9.16
CA LEU A 218 3.20 13.84 9.17
C LEU A 218 2.75 13.30 7.80
N THR A 219 1.90 14.06 7.11
CA THR A 219 1.46 13.77 5.74
C THR A 219 2.60 13.92 4.72
N ILE A 220 3.40 14.99 4.83
CA ILE A 220 4.57 15.21 3.95
C ILE A 220 5.59 14.09 4.14
N TRP A 221 5.86 13.69 5.39
CA TRP A 221 6.75 12.57 5.69
C TRP A 221 6.22 11.25 5.11
N GLY A 222 4.91 10.99 5.22
CA GLY A 222 4.28 9.82 4.60
C GLY A 222 4.44 9.81 3.07
N ALA A 223 4.24 10.96 2.42
CA ALA A 223 4.43 11.10 0.98
C ALA A 223 5.90 10.90 0.56
N ALA A 224 6.86 11.39 1.34
CA ALA A 224 8.28 11.17 1.11
C ALA A 224 8.66 9.68 1.23
N THR A 225 8.20 9.01 2.28
CA THR A 225 8.34 7.56 2.49
C THR A 225 7.78 6.77 1.30
N ALA A 226 6.56 7.08 0.84
CA ALA A 226 5.96 6.42 -0.32
C ALA A 226 6.78 6.64 -1.61
N SER A 227 7.26 7.86 -1.83
CA SER A 227 8.08 8.21 -3.01
C SER A 227 9.39 7.42 -3.06
N VAL A 228 10.08 7.30 -1.92
CA VAL A 228 11.32 6.50 -1.82
C VAL A 228 11.04 5.02 -2.11
N SER A 229 9.93 4.47 -1.61
CA SER A 229 9.53 3.10 -1.92
C SER A 229 9.27 2.92 -3.42
N GLN A 230 8.53 3.83 -4.05
CA GLN A 230 8.25 3.78 -5.49
C GLN A 230 9.52 3.76 -6.33
N ILE A 231 10.46 4.69 -6.06
CA ILE A 231 11.74 4.75 -6.78
C ILE A 231 12.50 3.43 -6.66
N CYS A 232 12.57 2.86 -5.45
CA CYS A 232 13.27 1.61 -5.22
C CYS A 232 12.59 0.41 -5.89
N TRP A 233 11.26 0.32 -5.84
CA TRP A 233 10.50 -0.74 -6.51
C TRP A 233 10.65 -0.67 -8.03
N TRP A 234 10.48 0.51 -8.63
CA TRP A 234 10.65 0.68 -10.07
C TRP A 234 12.07 0.38 -10.53
N THR A 235 13.07 0.79 -9.74
CA THR A 235 14.48 0.46 -10.02
C THR A 235 14.70 -1.05 -9.97
N ALA A 236 14.14 -1.76 -8.97
CA ALA A 236 14.26 -3.21 -8.87
C ALA A 236 13.55 -3.96 -10.02
N VAL A 237 12.38 -3.49 -10.43
CA VAL A 237 11.62 -4.02 -11.58
C VAL A 237 12.40 -3.80 -12.88
N TRP A 238 12.90 -2.58 -13.10
CA TRP A 238 13.70 -2.24 -14.27
C TRP A 238 14.95 -3.11 -14.38
N ILE A 239 15.70 -3.25 -13.28
CA ILE A 239 16.87 -4.14 -13.21
C ILE A 239 16.47 -5.59 -13.51
N GLY A 240 15.33 -6.05 -12.99
CA GLY A 240 14.82 -7.40 -13.23
C GLY A 240 14.53 -7.68 -14.71
N PHE A 241 13.88 -6.75 -15.40
CA PHE A 241 13.62 -6.87 -16.84
C PHE A 241 14.92 -6.81 -17.66
N TRP A 242 15.79 -5.83 -17.37
CA TRP A 242 17.04 -5.66 -18.12
C TRP A 242 17.95 -6.89 -18.03
N ASN A 243 18.03 -7.51 -16.85
CA ASN A 243 18.81 -8.72 -16.60
C ASN A 243 18.17 -10.00 -17.19
N ALA A 244 16.91 -9.95 -17.62
CA ALA A 244 16.28 -11.08 -18.32
C ALA A 244 16.50 -11.03 -19.83
N GLU A 245 16.89 -9.87 -20.37
CA GLU A 245 17.09 -9.63 -21.80
C GLU A 245 18.56 -9.75 -22.26
N HIS A 246 19.52 -9.71 -21.33
CA HIS A 246 20.97 -9.79 -21.57
C HIS A 246 21.62 -10.89 -20.73
#